data_AF-A0A952FG28-F1
#
_entry.id   AF-A0A952FG28-F1
#
_cell.length_a   1.000
_cell.length_b   1.000
_cell.length_c   1.000
_cell.angle_alpha   90.00
_cell.angle_beta   90.00
_cell.angle_gamma   90.00
#
_symmetry.space_group_name_H-M   'P 1'
#
loop_
_entity.id
_entity.type
_entity.pdbx_description
1 polymer ?
#
loop_
_entity_poly.entity_id
_entity_poly.type
_entity_poly.pdbx_seq_one_letter_code
_entity_poly.pdbx_strand_id
1 'polypeptide(L)'
;MNKSALKQMNALTLAAACALCLAAGSGRAQTAPAVEAILAGHASLAATSAVPAPRDAGAFFATTGKFANGKRQRNEQLGSESANTFVGDPKYPRASGGALPMKGQSVQGFSGIVSSGKGEFLTLTDNGFGNKINSQDALLMVHKVSADWAKGQVIRRSTTFLSDPNKRVPFHIQNENTRRRYLTGIDFDPESLQVVGNEWWIGDEFGPYVLRTDFQGRVLGVIETVINGKLHASPDHYLQGRLPNLPGEALFEVRRSNGFESMAKSPDGSKLYPMFEGPLYDAATKSVEKAGDKTYVRINELDVAT
;
A
#
# COMPACT_ATOMS: atom_id res chain seq x y z
N MET A 1 -50.21 43.91 24.72
CA MET A 1 -49.12 44.13 23.74
C MET A 1 -49.74 44.43 22.38
N ASN A 2 -49.28 45.51 21.75
CA ASN A 2 -49.94 46.23 20.67
C ASN A 2 -49.77 45.51 19.30
N LYS A 3 -50.85 45.30 18.54
CA LYS A 3 -50.84 44.62 17.22
C LYS A 3 -50.10 45.40 16.12
N SER A 4 -49.55 46.58 16.42
CA SER A 4 -48.73 47.37 15.50
C SER A 4 -47.25 46.97 15.48
N ALA A 5 -46.76 46.16 16.43
CA ALA A 5 -45.35 45.76 16.48
C ALA A 5 -44.99 44.60 15.53
N LEU A 6 -45.96 43.90 14.95
CA LEU A 6 -45.72 42.71 14.10
C LEU A 6 -45.69 42.99 12.59
N LYS A 7 -45.92 44.23 12.15
CA LYS A 7 -45.99 44.59 10.71
C LYS A 7 -44.76 45.33 10.16
N GLN A 8 -43.72 45.51 10.96
CA GLN A 8 -42.46 46.15 10.54
C GLN A 8 -41.21 45.31 10.90
N MET A 9 -41.36 43.98 10.98
CA MET A 9 -40.18 43.12 10.78
C MET A 9 -39.91 43.07 9.29
N ASN A 10 -39.08 44.02 8.88
CA ASN A 10 -38.68 44.31 7.52
C ASN A 10 -38.37 43.04 6.72
N ALA A 11 -38.89 42.99 5.50
CA ALA A 11 -38.44 42.05 4.47
C ALA A 11 -36.91 42.05 4.31
N LEU A 12 -36.22 43.14 4.70
CA LEU A 12 -34.76 43.22 4.78
C LEU A 12 -34.12 42.27 5.80
N THR A 13 -34.74 42.04 6.96
CA THR A 13 -34.16 41.16 8.00
C THR A 13 -34.26 39.67 7.66
N LEU A 14 -35.31 39.26 6.92
CA LEU A 14 -35.45 37.88 6.44
C LEU A 14 -34.59 37.62 5.19
N ALA A 15 -34.44 38.63 4.32
CA ALA A 15 -33.52 38.57 3.18
C ALA A 15 -32.04 38.52 3.62
N ALA A 16 -31.67 39.22 4.69
CA ALA A 16 -30.32 39.16 5.26
C ALA A 16 -30.01 37.79 5.88
N ALA A 17 -30.99 37.13 6.52
CA ALA A 17 -30.82 35.79 7.08
C ALA A 17 -30.70 34.70 5.99
N CYS A 18 -31.46 34.80 4.89
CA CYS A 18 -31.30 33.89 3.74
C CYS A 18 -29.99 34.14 2.97
N ALA A 19 -29.50 35.38 2.90
CA ALA A 19 -28.23 35.71 2.26
C ALA A 19 -27.00 35.18 3.04
N LEU A 20 -27.06 35.14 4.39
CA LEU A 20 -25.99 34.55 5.18
C LEU A 20 -25.93 33.01 5.10
N CYS A 21 -27.06 32.32 4.91
CA CYS A 21 -27.08 30.87 4.73
C CYS A 21 -26.60 30.42 3.33
N LEU A 22 -26.71 31.29 2.31
CA LEU A 22 -26.22 31.00 0.96
C LEU A 22 -24.70 31.20 0.80
N ALA A 23 -24.04 31.90 1.73
CA ALA A 23 -22.59 32.12 1.70
C ALA A 23 -21.76 30.96 2.31
N ALA A 24 -22.40 30.01 3.01
CA ALA A 24 -21.73 28.87 3.63
C ALA A 24 -21.63 27.62 2.72
N GLY A 25 -22.30 27.62 1.57
CA GLY A 25 -22.42 26.46 0.68
C GLY A 25 -21.49 26.45 -0.54
N SER A 26 -20.68 27.48 -0.74
CA SER A 26 -19.68 27.47 -1.82
C SER A 26 -18.45 26.75 -1.30
N GLY A 27 -18.38 25.43 -1.53
CA GLY A 27 -17.12 24.70 -1.43
C GLY A 27 -16.10 25.41 -2.31
N ARG A 28 -15.27 26.26 -1.69
CA ARG A 28 -14.10 26.82 -2.35
C ARG A 28 -13.27 25.61 -2.70
N ALA A 29 -13.25 25.26 -3.99
CA ALA A 29 -12.10 24.60 -4.55
C ALA A 29 -10.92 25.43 -4.08
N GLN A 30 -10.18 24.94 -3.08
CA GLN A 30 -8.89 25.50 -2.74
C GLN A 30 -8.07 25.30 -3.99
N THR A 31 -8.02 26.32 -4.84
CA THR A 31 -6.91 26.51 -5.76
C THR A 31 -5.71 26.66 -4.83
N ALA A 32 -5.10 25.51 -4.49
CA ALA A 32 -3.86 25.51 -3.75
C ALA A 32 -2.92 26.42 -4.55
N PRO A 33 -2.37 27.48 -3.94
CA PRO A 33 -1.44 28.35 -4.65
C PRO A 33 -0.33 27.48 -5.24
N ALA A 34 0.05 27.75 -6.48
CA ALA A 34 1.13 27.02 -7.12
C ALA A 34 2.36 27.12 -6.20
N VAL A 35 2.79 25.97 -5.67
CA VAL A 35 4.00 25.89 -4.86
C VAL A 35 5.13 25.63 -5.84
N GLU A 36 6.06 26.58 -5.94
CA GLU A 36 7.26 26.38 -6.73
C GLU A 36 8.11 25.28 -6.09
N ALA A 37 8.28 24.17 -6.80
CA ALA A 37 9.13 23.06 -6.39
C ALA A 37 10.41 23.08 -7.23
N ILE A 38 11.53 23.41 -6.59
CA ILE A 38 12.87 23.35 -7.21
C ILE A 38 13.53 22.06 -6.74
N LEU A 39 14.07 21.28 -7.67
CA LEU A 39 14.84 20.08 -7.35
C LEU A 39 16.12 20.46 -6.60
N ALA A 40 16.11 20.33 -5.27
CA ALA A 40 17.26 20.66 -4.43
C ALA A 40 18.43 19.67 -4.56
N GLY A 41 18.15 18.44 -4.98
CA GLY A 41 19.12 17.37 -5.18
C GLY A 41 18.43 16.06 -5.54
N HIS A 42 19.20 15.09 -6.02
CA HIS A 42 18.69 13.75 -6.31
C HIS A 42 19.70 12.70 -5.84
N ALA A 43 19.23 11.47 -5.67
CA ALA A 43 20.06 10.31 -5.44
C ALA A 43 19.44 9.10 -6.15
N SER A 44 20.27 8.20 -6.67
CA SER A 44 19.81 7.05 -7.45
C SER A 44 20.35 5.73 -6.89
N LEU A 45 19.55 4.68 -7.05
CA LEU A 45 19.92 3.29 -6.81
C LEU A 45 19.99 2.57 -8.16
N ALA A 46 21.04 1.79 -8.41
CA ALA A 46 21.15 1.04 -9.65
C ALA A 46 20.03 -0.02 -9.76
N ALA A 47 19.43 -0.18 -10.93
CA ALA A 47 18.37 -1.17 -11.19
C ALA A 47 18.83 -2.63 -11.01
N THR A 48 20.14 -2.89 -10.97
CA THR A 48 20.74 -4.20 -10.73
C THR A 48 21.04 -4.47 -9.25
N SER A 49 20.62 -3.57 -8.35
CA SER A 49 20.87 -3.70 -6.92
C SER A 49 20.13 -4.93 -6.38
N ALA A 50 20.89 -5.89 -5.88
CA ALA A 50 20.35 -7.13 -5.35
C ALA A 50 20.97 -7.49 -4.01
N VAL A 51 20.26 -8.30 -3.23
CA VAL A 51 20.76 -8.88 -1.98
C VAL A 51 20.62 -10.40 -2.01
N PRO A 52 21.57 -11.15 -1.45
CA PRO A 52 21.37 -12.58 -1.26
C PRO A 52 20.22 -12.81 -0.26
N ALA A 53 19.37 -13.79 -0.55
CA ALA A 53 18.40 -14.28 0.42
C ALA A 53 19.12 -14.90 1.64
N PRO A 54 18.47 -14.94 2.82
CA PRO A 54 18.97 -15.69 3.97
C PRO A 54 19.21 -17.16 3.60
N ARG A 55 20.31 -17.75 4.07
CA ARG A 55 20.67 -19.13 3.73
C ARG A 55 19.61 -20.14 4.17
N ASP A 56 18.97 -19.87 5.30
CA ASP A 56 17.90 -20.68 5.89
C ASP A 56 16.53 -20.46 5.24
N ALA A 57 16.39 -19.52 4.28
CA ALA A 57 15.20 -19.45 3.42
C ALA A 57 15.16 -20.59 2.38
N GLY A 58 16.32 -21.19 2.08
CA GLY A 58 16.45 -22.31 1.15
C GLY A 58 16.77 -21.91 -0.28
N ALA A 59 17.14 -22.91 -1.09
CA ALA A 59 17.66 -22.71 -2.45
C ALA A 59 16.67 -22.03 -3.41
N PHE A 60 15.36 -22.16 -3.15
CA PHE A 60 14.32 -21.56 -3.96
C PHE A 60 14.43 -20.02 -4.06
N PHE A 61 14.94 -19.35 -3.01
CA PHE A 61 15.10 -17.88 -2.97
C PHE A 61 16.50 -17.40 -3.38
N ALA A 62 17.39 -18.29 -3.81
CA ALA A 62 18.70 -17.90 -4.35
C ALA A 62 18.58 -17.08 -5.65
N THR A 63 17.43 -17.18 -6.31
CA THR A 63 17.02 -16.41 -7.48
C THR A 63 15.57 -15.92 -7.28
N THR A 64 15.16 -14.89 -8.00
CA THR A 64 13.80 -14.34 -7.97
C THR A 64 13.29 -14.08 -9.40
N GLY A 65 11.98 -13.99 -9.57
CA GLY A 65 11.32 -13.73 -10.87
C GLY A 65 11.12 -14.98 -11.73
N LYS A 66 11.17 -16.18 -11.15
CA LYS A 66 10.98 -17.45 -11.87
C LYS A 66 9.58 -17.60 -12.47
N PHE A 67 8.60 -16.84 -11.98
CA PHE A 67 7.20 -16.89 -12.40
C PHE A 67 6.70 -15.57 -12.99
N ALA A 68 7.60 -14.59 -13.16
CA ALA A 68 7.28 -13.26 -13.67
C ALA A 68 6.85 -13.25 -15.15
N ASN A 69 7.11 -14.32 -15.89
CA ASN A 69 6.78 -14.44 -17.30
C ASN A 69 5.27 -14.44 -17.58
N GLY A 70 4.92 -14.11 -18.83
CA GLY A 70 3.52 -14.01 -19.26
C GLY A 70 2.74 -15.33 -19.20
N LYS A 71 3.43 -16.49 -19.18
CA LYS A 71 2.81 -17.82 -19.03
C LYS A 71 2.59 -18.19 -17.56
N ARG A 72 3.15 -17.44 -16.60
CA ARG A 72 3.18 -17.75 -15.17
C ARG A 72 3.74 -19.15 -14.87
N GLN A 73 4.63 -19.62 -15.74
CA GLN A 73 5.30 -20.91 -15.60
C GLN A 73 6.70 -20.72 -15.03
N ARG A 74 7.24 -21.75 -14.39
CA ARG A 74 8.61 -21.70 -13.90
C ARG A 74 9.59 -21.53 -15.06
N ASN A 75 10.43 -20.50 -14.97
CA ASN A 75 11.62 -20.30 -15.78
C ASN A 75 12.80 -20.14 -14.81
N GLU A 76 13.88 -20.91 -15.00
CA GLU A 76 15.08 -20.83 -14.15
C GLU A 76 16.31 -20.30 -14.89
N GLN A 77 16.17 -19.99 -16.19
CA GLN A 77 17.26 -19.45 -17.00
C GLN A 77 17.45 -17.96 -16.70
N LEU A 78 18.48 -17.63 -15.91
CA LEU A 78 18.77 -16.25 -15.51
C LEU A 78 18.84 -15.28 -16.69
N GLY A 79 18.20 -14.12 -16.54
CA GLY A 79 18.22 -13.03 -17.51
C GLY A 79 17.58 -13.34 -18.86
N SER A 80 16.83 -14.43 -18.97
CA SER A 80 16.21 -14.87 -20.22
C SER A 80 15.01 -14.01 -20.66
N GLU A 81 14.43 -13.23 -19.75
CA GLU A 81 13.27 -12.39 -20.02
C GLU A 81 13.51 -10.95 -19.58
N SER A 82 13.16 -9.98 -20.42
CA SER A 82 13.20 -8.57 -20.03
C SER A 82 12.20 -8.30 -18.91
N ALA A 83 12.66 -7.61 -17.85
CA ALA A 83 11.74 -7.00 -16.90
C ALA A 83 11.03 -5.84 -17.61
N ASN A 84 9.71 -5.84 -17.59
CA ASN A 84 8.90 -4.84 -18.29
C ASN A 84 8.13 -4.00 -17.28
N THR A 85 7.97 -2.72 -17.59
CA THR A 85 7.05 -1.83 -16.89
C THR A 85 5.84 -1.53 -17.78
N PHE A 86 4.68 -1.54 -17.15
CA PHE A 86 3.39 -1.24 -17.76
C PHE A 86 2.94 0.20 -17.46
N VAL A 87 3.80 1.00 -16.80
CA VAL A 87 3.58 2.43 -16.58
C VAL A 87 3.66 3.14 -17.93
N GLY A 88 2.56 3.79 -18.33
CA GLY A 88 2.39 4.40 -19.65
C GLY A 88 1.23 3.76 -20.41
N ASP A 89 1.48 3.29 -21.63
CA ASP A 89 0.50 2.52 -22.41
C ASP A 89 0.66 1.01 -22.14
N PRO A 90 -0.30 0.36 -21.45
CA PRO A 90 -0.22 -1.07 -21.14
C PRO A 90 -0.18 -1.97 -22.38
N LYS A 91 -0.60 -1.48 -23.56
CA LYS A 91 -0.50 -2.23 -24.83
C LYS A 91 0.92 -2.30 -25.36
N TYR A 92 1.78 -1.36 -24.95
CA TYR A 92 3.18 -1.26 -25.38
C TYR A 92 4.09 -1.19 -24.15
N PRO A 93 4.18 -2.26 -23.35
CA PRO A 93 5.07 -2.30 -22.21
C PRO A 93 6.51 -2.11 -22.65
N ARG A 94 7.28 -1.35 -21.88
CA ARG A 94 8.69 -1.07 -22.15
C ARG A 94 9.59 -1.82 -21.19
N ALA A 95 10.80 -2.15 -21.63
CA ALA A 95 11.81 -2.71 -20.74
C ALA A 95 12.14 -1.70 -19.61
N SER A 96 12.20 -2.20 -18.37
CA SER A 96 12.53 -1.40 -17.18
C SER A 96 14.04 -1.39 -16.87
N GLY A 97 14.86 -1.99 -17.73
CA GLY A 97 16.33 -2.00 -17.63
C GLY A 97 16.93 -3.19 -16.88
N GLY A 98 16.10 -4.15 -16.44
CA GLY A 98 16.52 -5.41 -15.83
C GLY A 98 16.05 -6.64 -16.62
N ALA A 99 16.48 -7.82 -16.18
CA ALA A 99 16.04 -9.10 -16.74
C ALA A 99 15.76 -10.12 -15.62
N LEU A 100 14.76 -10.98 -15.85
CA LEU A 100 14.29 -12.01 -14.95
C LEU A 100 14.42 -13.39 -15.62
N PRO A 101 14.52 -14.46 -14.82
CA PRO A 101 14.82 -14.48 -13.39
C PRO A 101 16.21 -13.87 -13.10
N MET A 102 16.41 -13.36 -11.89
CA MET A 102 17.70 -12.77 -11.48
C MET A 102 18.28 -13.46 -10.25
N LYS A 103 19.59 -13.29 -10.02
CA LYS A 103 20.27 -13.80 -8.84
C LYS A 103 19.97 -12.91 -7.62
N GLY A 104 19.69 -13.54 -6.49
CA GLY A 104 19.32 -12.84 -5.25
C GLY A 104 17.89 -12.29 -5.30
N GLN A 105 17.64 -11.29 -4.47
CA GLN A 105 16.38 -10.57 -4.32
C GLN A 105 16.58 -9.11 -4.72
N SER A 106 15.61 -8.56 -5.46
CA SER A 106 15.60 -7.16 -5.90
C SER A 106 15.62 -6.20 -4.71
N VAL A 107 16.47 -5.17 -4.73
CA VAL A 107 16.38 -4.08 -3.74
C VAL A 107 15.37 -3.03 -4.20
N GLN A 108 15.28 -2.77 -5.50
CA GLN A 108 14.33 -1.83 -6.09
C GLN A 108 12.87 -2.36 -6.05
N GLY A 109 11.93 -1.45 -6.33
CA GLY A 109 10.49 -1.69 -6.18
C GLY A 109 10.04 -1.31 -4.78
N PHE A 110 10.20 -0.03 -4.42
CA PHE A 110 9.81 0.47 -3.11
C PHE A 110 8.36 0.95 -3.15
N SER A 111 7.58 0.49 -2.17
CA SER A 111 6.19 0.90 -1.96
C SER A 111 6.02 1.82 -0.75
N GLY A 112 6.86 1.65 0.28
CA GLY A 112 6.84 2.50 1.48
C GLY A 112 8.16 3.24 1.71
N ILE A 113 8.09 4.46 2.28
CA ILE A 113 9.27 5.21 2.72
C ILE A 113 9.01 5.98 4.02
N VAL A 114 9.95 5.90 4.96
CA VAL A 114 9.94 6.67 6.21
C VAL A 114 11.29 7.34 6.43
N SER A 115 11.30 8.66 6.63
CA SER A 115 12.52 9.38 7.00
C SER A 115 12.89 9.09 8.45
N SER A 116 14.15 8.70 8.68
CA SER A 116 14.77 8.64 10.01
C SER A 116 15.56 9.92 10.34
N GLY A 117 15.49 10.94 9.46
CA GLY A 117 16.27 12.17 9.55
C GLY A 117 17.68 12.04 8.97
N LYS A 118 18.35 13.19 8.77
CA LYS A 118 19.74 13.28 8.30
C LYS A 118 20.03 12.51 6.98
N GLY A 119 19.03 12.45 6.09
CA GLY A 119 19.16 11.73 4.81
C GLY A 119 19.12 10.20 4.93
N GLU A 120 18.74 9.65 6.09
CA GLU A 120 18.47 8.23 6.27
C GLU A 120 16.98 7.92 6.13
N PHE A 121 16.68 6.79 5.51
CA PHE A 121 15.31 6.34 5.24
C PHE A 121 15.18 4.84 5.51
N LEU A 122 14.00 4.44 5.94
CA LEU A 122 13.51 3.07 5.76
C LEU A 122 12.74 3.03 4.44
N THR A 123 12.98 2.00 3.63
CA THR A 123 12.17 1.71 2.45
C THR A 123 11.62 0.30 2.53
N LEU A 124 10.36 0.13 2.15
CA LEU A 124 9.65 -1.14 2.10
C LEU A 124 9.59 -1.62 0.65
N THR A 125 9.84 -2.90 0.40
CA THR A 125 9.62 -3.49 -0.93
C THR A 125 8.14 -3.75 -1.16
N ASP A 126 7.68 -3.54 -2.39
CA ASP A 126 6.42 -4.05 -2.96
C ASP A 126 6.39 -5.60 -2.93
N ASN A 127 5.27 -6.25 -3.28
CA ASN A 127 5.18 -7.69 -3.54
C ASN A 127 6.25 -8.21 -4.52
N GLY A 128 6.77 -7.36 -5.40
CA GLY A 128 7.94 -7.62 -6.22
C GLY A 128 7.67 -7.63 -7.73
N PHE A 129 6.64 -8.33 -8.20
CA PHE A 129 6.36 -8.45 -9.65
C PHE A 129 4.93 -8.06 -10.06
N GLY A 130 4.22 -7.34 -9.20
CA GLY A 130 2.98 -6.62 -9.48
C GLY A 130 1.70 -7.47 -9.41
N ASN A 131 1.77 -8.74 -9.02
CA ASN A 131 0.59 -9.50 -8.61
C ASN A 131 0.98 -10.69 -7.72
N LYS A 132 -0.03 -11.26 -7.07
CA LYS A 132 0.11 -12.40 -6.17
C LYS A 132 0.79 -13.62 -6.82
N ILE A 133 0.34 -14.00 -8.02
CA ILE A 133 0.69 -15.31 -8.62
C ILE A 133 2.04 -15.33 -9.32
N ASN A 134 2.75 -14.21 -9.43
CA ASN A 134 4.10 -14.16 -10.00
C ASN A 134 5.19 -13.79 -8.99
N SER A 135 4.79 -13.51 -7.75
CA SER A 135 5.66 -13.01 -6.68
C SER A 135 5.99 -14.08 -5.63
N GLN A 136 5.85 -15.37 -5.98
CA GLN A 136 6.12 -16.47 -5.06
C GLN A 136 7.57 -16.56 -4.60
N ASP A 137 8.52 -16.02 -5.36
CA ASP A 137 9.95 -16.07 -5.06
C ASP A 137 10.56 -14.68 -4.78
N ALA A 138 9.70 -13.69 -4.54
CA ALA A 138 10.07 -12.36 -4.06
C ALA A 138 9.91 -12.33 -2.53
N LEU A 139 11.02 -12.27 -1.79
CA LEU A 139 11.00 -12.11 -0.34
C LEU A 139 10.67 -10.66 0.02
N LEU A 140 9.78 -10.46 0.99
CA LEU A 140 9.44 -9.12 1.46
C LEU A 140 10.51 -8.57 2.39
N MET A 141 10.87 -7.31 2.20
CA MET A 141 12.03 -6.69 2.87
C MET A 141 11.77 -5.25 3.29
N VAL A 142 12.42 -4.85 4.38
CA VAL A 142 12.64 -3.44 4.73
C VAL A 142 14.13 -3.15 4.62
N HIS A 143 14.48 -2.11 3.89
CA HIS A 143 15.85 -1.63 3.75
C HIS A 143 16.06 -0.38 4.59
N LYS A 144 17.19 -0.30 5.29
CA LYS A 144 17.72 0.99 5.72
C LYS A 144 18.62 1.53 4.63
N VAL A 145 18.32 2.72 4.12
CA VAL A 145 19.10 3.40 3.08
C VAL A 145 19.51 4.80 3.53
N SER A 146 20.55 5.35 2.92
CA SER A 146 20.92 6.76 3.07
C SER A 146 21.17 7.39 1.71
N ALA A 147 20.73 8.62 1.51
CA ALA A 147 20.99 9.39 0.30
C ALA A 147 22.26 10.25 0.48
N ASP A 148 23.28 10.02 -0.35
CA ASP A 148 24.39 10.94 -0.56
C ASP A 148 24.00 11.90 -1.68
N TRP A 149 23.40 13.03 -1.31
CA TRP A 149 22.88 14.05 -2.24
C TRP A 149 23.99 14.70 -3.07
N ALA A 150 25.20 14.82 -2.52
CA ALA A 150 26.33 15.42 -3.21
C ALA A 150 26.84 14.52 -4.35
N LYS A 151 26.80 13.18 -4.14
CA LYS A 151 27.23 12.20 -5.14
C LYS A 151 26.09 11.65 -6.01
N GLY A 152 24.84 11.99 -5.70
CA GLY A 152 23.70 11.45 -6.43
C GLY A 152 23.45 9.96 -6.18
N GLN A 153 23.81 9.43 -5.01
CA GLN A 153 23.82 7.98 -4.75
C GLN A 153 22.98 7.58 -3.53
N VAL A 154 22.15 6.56 -3.69
CA VAL A 154 21.52 5.84 -2.58
C VAL A 154 22.45 4.73 -2.10
N ILE A 155 22.74 4.71 -0.80
CA ILE A 155 23.56 3.69 -0.15
C ILE A 155 22.65 2.81 0.70
N ARG A 156 22.51 1.53 0.34
CA ARG A 156 21.83 0.54 1.17
C ARG A 156 22.71 0.17 2.36
N ARG A 157 22.24 0.46 3.58
CA ARG A 157 22.94 0.19 4.84
C ARG A 157 22.68 -1.20 5.37
N SER A 158 21.42 -1.63 5.32
CA SER A 158 21.02 -2.98 5.74
C SER A 158 19.73 -3.42 5.06
N THR A 159 19.45 -4.71 5.14
CA THR A 159 18.19 -5.32 4.72
C THR A 159 17.70 -6.20 5.87
N THR A 160 16.43 -6.05 6.20
CA THR A 160 15.69 -6.92 7.10
C THR A 160 14.63 -7.66 6.29
N PHE A 161 14.63 -8.98 6.34
CA PHE A 161 13.62 -9.81 5.67
C PHE A 161 12.43 -10.02 6.60
N LEU A 162 11.22 -9.85 6.08
CA LEU A 162 10.00 -10.06 6.84
C LEU A 162 9.74 -11.57 7.02
N SER A 163 9.27 -11.95 8.21
CA SER A 163 9.09 -13.34 8.60
C SER A 163 8.04 -13.51 9.68
N ASP A 164 7.41 -14.67 9.76
CA ASP A 164 6.46 -15.01 10.82
C ASP A 164 6.89 -16.27 11.59
N PRO A 165 8.01 -16.26 12.32
CA PRO A 165 8.47 -17.44 13.05
C PRO A 165 7.52 -17.86 14.20
N ASN A 166 6.63 -16.95 14.63
CA ASN A 166 5.78 -17.14 15.80
C ASN A 166 4.31 -17.42 15.45
N LYS A 167 3.98 -17.65 14.17
CA LYS A 167 2.61 -18.00 13.72
C LYS A 167 1.57 -16.94 14.11
N ARG A 168 1.90 -15.67 13.86
CA ARG A 168 1.04 -14.51 14.08
C ARG A 168 0.15 -14.17 12.88
N VAL A 169 0.54 -14.57 11.66
CA VAL A 169 -0.33 -14.50 10.48
C VAL A 169 -1.42 -15.59 10.62
N PRO A 170 -2.71 -15.23 10.58
CA PRO A 170 -3.80 -16.15 10.92
C PRO A 170 -4.20 -17.11 9.79
N PHE A 171 -3.54 -17.02 8.63
CA PHE A 171 -3.80 -17.83 7.45
C PHE A 171 -2.52 -18.49 6.91
N HIS A 172 -2.69 -19.42 5.98
CA HIS A 172 -1.57 -20.14 5.36
C HIS A 172 -0.71 -19.20 4.52
N ILE A 173 0.59 -19.20 4.78
CA ILE A 173 1.60 -18.49 3.98
C ILE A 173 2.46 -19.49 3.19
N GLN A 174 3.15 -19.02 2.15
CA GLN A 174 3.91 -19.88 1.25
C GLN A 174 4.95 -20.76 1.97
N ASN A 175 5.63 -20.19 2.97
CA ASN A 175 6.71 -20.87 3.68
C ASN A 175 6.23 -21.52 5.00
N GLU A 176 4.95 -21.92 5.11
CA GLU A 176 4.33 -22.45 6.34
C GLU A 176 5.14 -23.57 7.01
N ASN A 177 5.74 -24.44 6.19
CA ASN A 177 6.48 -25.62 6.64
C ASN A 177 7.97 -25.36 6.95
N THR A 178 8.40 -24.10 6.97
CA THR A 178 9.78 -23.73 7.31
C THR A 178 9.85 -23.20 8.75
N ARG A 179 11.03 -23.23 9.36
CA ARG A 179 11.21 -22.71 10.72
C ARG A 179 11.02 -21.19 10.79
N ARG A 180 11.59 -20.47 9.83
CA ARG A 180 11.61 -19.00 9.87
C ARG A 180 10.36 -18.37 9.27
N ARG A 181 9.65 -19.08 8.37
CA ARG A 181 8.39 -18.60 7.77
C ARG A 181 8.57 -17.22 7.13
N TYR A 182 9.60 -17.09 6.28
CA TYR A 182 9.82 -15.85 5.53
C TYR A 182 8.61 -15.50 4.67
N LEU A 183 8.23 -14.24 4.65
CA LEU A 183 7.08 -13.76 3.88
C LEU A 183 7.50 -13.47 2.43
N THR A 184 6.62 -13.77 1.49
CA THR A 184 6.81 -13.50 0.06
C THR A 184 5.69 -12.63 -0.50
N GLY A 185 5.89 -12.13 -1.72
CA GLY A 185 4.87 -11.36 -2.44
C GLY A 185 3.62 -12.15 -2.85
N ILE A 186 3.52 -13.46 -2.58
CA ILE A 186 2.22 -14.15 -2.65
C ILE A 186 1.42 -14.00 -1.35
N ASP A 187 2.11 -13.77 -0.23
CA ASP A 187 1.50 -13.72 1.10
C ASP A 187 0.86 -12.36 1.34
N PHE A 188 1.58 -11.30 1.00
CA PHE A 188 1.20 -9.90 1.19
C PHE A 188 1.67 -9.04 0.02
N ASP A 189 0.95 -7.95 -0.18
CA ASP A 189 1.30 -6.84 -1.05
C ASP A 189 1.48 -5.57 -0.22
N PRO A 190 2.64 -5.41 0.42
CA PRO A 190 2.86 -4.32 1.35
C PRO A 190 3.08 -3.00 0.61
N GLU A 191 2.26 -2.00 0.90
CA GLU A 191 2.20 -0.76 0.12
C GLU A 191 2.51 0.52 0.94
N SER A 192 2.63 0.41 2.26
CA SER A 192 2.99 1.56 3.09
C SER A 192 3.72 1.16 4.37
N LEU A 193 4.51 2.09 4.93
CA LEU A 193 5.31 1.86 6.14
C LEU A 193 5.19 3.06 7.10
N GLN A 194 4.99 2.77 8.37
CA GLN A 194 5.13 3.73 9.47
C GLN A 194 5.95 3.13 10.62
N VAL A 195 6.59 4.00 11.41
CA VAL A 195 7.27 3.61 12.65
C VAL A 195 6.48 4.12 13.84
N VAL A 196 6.05 3.20 14.70
CA VAL A 196 5.26 3.49 15.91
C VAL A 196 5.88 2.75 17.08
N GLY A 197 6.34 3.49 18.09
CA GLY A 197 7.13 2.90 19.18
C GLY A 197 8.33 2.12 18.65
N ASN A 198 8.40 0.83 18.97
CA ASN A 198 9.46 -0.09 18.55
C ASN A 198 9.03 -1.05 17.44
N GLU A 199 8.00 -0.67 16.67
CA GLU A 199 7.38 -1.51 15.66
C GLU A 199 7.33 -0.81 14.29
N TRP A 200 7.37 -1.62 13.24
CA TRP A 200 6.96 -1.23 11.91
C TRP A 200 5.50 -1.61 11.68
N TRP A 201 4.73 -0.64 11.20
CA TRP A 201 3.33 -0.81 10.83
C TRP A 201 3.24 -0.69 9.31
N ILE A 202 2.71 -1.73 8.68
CA ILE A 202 2.74 -1.91 7.23
C ILE A 202 1.31 -2.08 6.71
N GLY A 203 0.88 -1.22 5.79
CA GLY A 203 -0.38 -1.40 5.07
C GLY A 203 -0.21 -2.41 3.94
N ASP A 204 -1.23 -3.24 3.74
CA ASP A 204 -1.29 -4.26 2.69
C ASP A 204 -2.41 -3.98 1.69
N GLU A 205 -2.20 -4.36 0.43
CA GLU A 205 -3.16 -4.18 -0.65
C GLU A 205 -4.08 -5.40 -0.85
N PHE A 206 -3.54 -6.61 -0.75
CA PHE A 206 -4.26 -7.83 -1.12
C PHE A 206 -5.47 -8.12 -0.25
N GLY A 207 -5.33 -8.09 1.07
CA GLY A 207 -6.45 -8.37 1.94
C GLY A 207 -6.66 -7.26 2.92
N PRO A 208 -6.76 -6.01 2.46
CA PRO A 208 -6.21 -4.85 3.14
C PRO A 208 -6.05 -5.04 4.63
N TYR A 209 -4.81 -5.24 5.05
CA TYR A 209 -4.46 -5.45 6.45
C TYR A 209 -3.55 -4.32 6.93
N VAL A 210 -3.44 -4.19 8.24
CA VAL A 210 -2.29 -3.52 8.85
C VAL A 210 -1.44 -4.57 9.58
N LEU A 211 -0.26 -4.83 9.06
CA LEU A 211 0.72 -5.73 9.66
C LEU A 211 1.56 -4.97 10.69
N ARG A 212 1.83 -5.61 11.82
CA ARG A 212 2.78 -5.15 12.82
C ARG A 212 3.99 -6.05 12.82
N THR A 213 5.19 -5.48 12.79
CA THR A 213 6.44 -6.24 12.90
C THR A 213 7.41 -5.55 13.85
N ASP A 214 8.32 -6.31 14.46
CA ASP A 214 9.48 -5.71 15.13
C ASP A 214 10.56 -5.27 14.12
N PHE A 215 11.59 -4.58 14.60
CA PHE A 215 12.71 -4.14 13.74
C PHE A 215 13.60 -5.28 13.20
N GLN A 216 13.34 -6.52 13.59
CA GLN A 216 13.94 -7.72 13.00
C GLN A 216 13.03 -8.35 11.94
N GLY A 217 11.92 -7.67 11.58
CA GLY A 217 10.97 -8.10 10.56
C GLY A 217 10.09 -9.27 11.00
N ARG A 218 10.00 -9.57 12.31
CA ARG A 218 9.13 -10.65 12.81
C ARG A 218 7.72 -10.11 12.99
N VAL A 219 6.73 -10.76 12.39
CA VAL A 219 5.32 -10.41 12.56
C VAL A 219 4.92 -10.53 14.03
N LEU A 220 4.27 -9.47 14.52
CA LEU A 220 3.67 -9.37 15.85
C LEU A 220 2.16 -9.57 15.79
N GLY A 221 1.53 -9.13 14.69
CA GLY A 221 0.11 -9.32 14.43
C GLY A 221 -0.31 -8.81 13.05
N VAL A 222 -1.51 -9.19 12.62
CA VAL A 222 -2.16 -8.74 11.40
C VAL A 222 -3.55 -8.24 11.78
N ILE A 223 -3.87 -6.99 11.43
CA ILE A 223 -5.14 -6.35 11.75
C ILE A 223 -6.00 -6.35 10.49
N GLU A 224 -7.18 -6.98 10.59
CA GLU A 224 -8.22 -6.99 9.55
C GLU A 224 -8.83 -5.59 9.36
N THR A 225 -9.16 -5.23 8.12
CA THR A 225 -9.88 -3.99 7.85
C THR A 225 -11.38 -4.15 8.12
N VAL A 226 -11.74 -3.97 9.38
CA VAL A 226 -13.14 -3.95 9.83
C VAL A 226 -13.56 -2.50 10.07
N ILE A 227 -14.47 -2.00 9.23
CA ILE A 227 -15.00 -0.63 9.32
C ILE A 227 -16.47 -0.71 9.70
N ASN A 228 -16.88 -0.05 10.79
CA ASN A 228 -18.25 -0.09 11.31
C ASN A 228 -18.80 -1.53 11.49
N GLY A 229 -17.95 -2.46 11.93
CA GLY A 229 -18.31 -3.86 12.14
C GLY A 229 -18.38 -4.71 10.86
N LYS A 230 -18.08 -4.15 9.69
CA LYS A 230 -18.05 -4.86 8.41
C LYS A 230 -16.61 -5.10 7.95
N LEU A 231 -16.30 -6.34 7.56
CA LEU A 231 -15.03 -6.66 6.89
C LEU A 231 -15.00 -6.08 5.48
N HIS A 232 -13.91 -5.42 5.13
CA HIS A 232 -13.61 -4.96 3.78
C HIS A 232 -12.50 -5.81 3.18
N ALA A 233 -12.87 -6.76 2.32
CA ALA A 233 -11.94 -7.71 1.72
C ALA A 233 -11.84 -7.50 0.20
N SER A 234 -10.66 -7.77 -0.35
CA SER A 234 -10.43 -7.86 -1.80
C SER A 234 -10.48 -9.31 -2.30
N PRO A 235 -10.56 -9.56 -3.61
CA PRO A 235 -10.45 -10.90 -4.20
C PRO A 235 -9.21 -11.71 -3.77
N ASP A 236 -8.15 -11.04 -3.32
CA ASP A 236 -6.88 -11.69 -2.94
C ASP A 236 -6.73 -11.91 -1.42
N HIS A 237 -7.74 -11.51 -0.65
CA HIS A 237 -7.91 -11.81 0.77
C HIS A 237 -8.01 -13.33 1.01
N TYR A 238 -7.48 -13.84 2.13
CA TYR A 238 -7.38 -15.30 2.35
C TYR A 238 -8.74 -16.03 2.35
N LEU A 239 -9.81 -15.34 2.77
CA LEU A 239 -11.18 -15.89 2.72
C LEU A 239 -11.75 -16.01 1.29
N GLN A 240 -11.16 -15.33 0.30
CA GLN A 240 -11.62 -15.35 -1.10
C GLN A 240 -10.94 -16.44 -1.95
N GLY A 241 -10.18 -17.34 -1.31
CA GLY A 241 -9.49 -18.45 -1.97
C GLY A 241 -10.40 -19.55 -2.54
N ARG A 242 -11.73 -19.43 -2.41
CA ARG A 242 -12.69 -20.40 -2.93
C ARG A 242 -13.62 -19.74 -3.94
N LEU A 243 -13.50 -20.17 -5.20
CA LEU A 243 -14.49 -19.82 -6.22
C LEU A 243 -15.86 -20.44 -5.88
N PRO A 244 -16.97 -19.76 -6.22
CA PRO A 244 -18.29 -20.37 -6.14
C PRO A 244 -18.35 -21.70 -6.92
N ASN A 245 -19.15 -22.66 -6.43
CA ASN A 245 -19.27 -23.99 -7.05
C ASN A 245 -19.91 -23.95 -8.45
N LEU A 246 -20.63 -22.87 -8.77
CA LEU A 246 -21.17 -22.58 -10.09
C LEU A 246 -20.54 -21.28 -10.60
N PRO A 247 -20.32 -21.12 -11.92
CA PRO A 247 -19.94 -19.83 -12.47
C PRO A 247 -20.91 -18.73 -12.02
N GLY A 248 -20.39 -17.64 -11.46
CA GLY A 248 -21.20 -16.56 -10.89
C GLY A 248 -20.35 -15.39 -10.43
N GLU A 249 -21.01 -14.35 -9.90
CA GLU A 249 -20.36 -13.17 -9.35
C GLU A 249 -19.64 -13.51 -8.03
N ALA A 250 -18.40 -13.01 -7.88
CA ALA A 250 -17.69 -13.04 -6.60
C ALA A 250 -18.00 -11.74 -5.84
N LEU A 251 -18.16 -11.84 -4.52
CA LEU A 251 -18.51 -10.69 -3.67
C LEU A 251 -17.27 -10.17 -2.94
N PHE A 252 -16.89 -8.94 -3.25
CA PHE A 252 -15.81 -8.20 -2.58
C PHE A 252 -16.09 -6.69 -2.66
N GLU A 253 -15.83 -5.97 -1.58
CA GLU A 253 -16.01 -4.51 -1.48
C GLU A 253 -14.77 -3.74 -1.91
N VAL A 254 -13.59 -4.32 -1.71
CA VAL A 254 -12.32 -3.74 -2.13
C VAL A 254 -11.99 -4.39 -3.45
N ARG A 255 -11.81 -3.60 -4.51
CA ARG A 255 -11.42 -4.17 -5.80
C ARG A 255 -10.00 -4.75 -5.70
N ARG A 256 -9.65 -5.67 -6.61
CA ARG A 256 -8.25 -6.08 -6.78
C ARG A 256 -7.42 -4.87 -7.18
N SER A 257 -6.23 -4.78 -6.62
CA SER A 257 -5.31 -3.64 -6.74
C SER A 257 -5.97 -2.33 -6.37
N ASN A 258 -6.39 -2.26 -5.11
CA ASN A 258 -7.25 -1.20 -4.60
C ASN A 258 -7.30 -1.16 -3.04
N GLY A 259 -6.39 -1.90 -2.38
CA GLY A 259 -6.27 -1.99 -0.93
C GLY A 259 -5.52 -0.79 -0.34
N PHE A 260 -4.74 -0.94 0.74
CA PHE A 260 -4.08 0.22 1.35
C PHE A 260 -2.81 0.67 0.63
N GLU A 261 -2.90 1.75 -0.16
CA GLU A 261 -1.76 2.33 -0.91
C GLU A 261 -0.86 3.23 -0.05
N SER A 262 -1.43 3.83 0.99
CA SER A 262 -0.73 4.85 1.77
C SER A 262 -1.23 4.86 3.19
N MET A 263 -0.33 5.19 4.12
CA MET A 263 -0.68 5.28 5.52
C MET A 263 0.07 6.46 6.15
N ALA A 264 -0.68 7.37 6.77
CA ALA A 264 -0.11 8.42 7.60
C ALA A 264 -0.14 8.02 9.08
N LYS A 265 0.58 8.78 9.91
CA LYS A 265 0.63 8.62 11.36
C LYS A 265 0.35 9.98 12.02
N SER A 266 -0.40 9.98 13.12
CA SER A 266 -0.59 11.19 13.93
C SER A 266 0.74 11.69 14.53
N PRO A 267 0.89 13.00 14.82
CA PRO A 267 2.12 13.53 15.41
C PRO A 267 2.52 12.89 16.75
N ASP A 268 1.54 12.53 17.57
CA ASP A 268 1.72 11.83 18.85
C ASP A 268 1.90 10.31 18.70
N GLY A 269 1.71 9.77 17.49
CA GLY A 269 1.81 8.35 17.19
C GLY A 269 0.69 7.49 17.78
N SER A 270 -0.39 8.07 18.30
CA SER A 270 -1.53 7.33 18.85
C SER A 270 -2.45 6.75 17.78
N LYS A 271 -2.41 7.29 16.55
CA LYS A 271 -3.29 6.92 15.45
C LYS A 271 -2.53 6.72 14.14
N LEU A 272 -3.05 5.82 13.32
CA LEU A 272 -2.66 5.60 11.94
C LEU A 272 -3.84 5.90 11.02
N TYR A 273 -3.51 6.34 9.81
CA TYR A 273 -4.49 6.73 8.80
C TYR A 273 -4.25 6.00 7.48
N PRO A 274 -4.58 4.70 7.40
CA PRO A 274 -4.46 3.94 6.17
C PRO A 274 -5.56 4.35 5.18
N MET A 275 -5.15 4.62 3.95
CA MET A 275 -6.00 5.07 2.85
C MET A 275 -6.07 3.98 1.79
N PHE A 276 -7.28 3.70 1.28
CA PHE A 276 -7.42 2.83 0.12
C PHE A 276 -6.88 3.52 -1.15
N GLU A 277 -6.26 2.77 -2.05
CA GLU A 277 -5.81 3.26 -3.36
C GLU A 277 -6.98 3.82 -4.18
N GLY A 278 -8.13 3.15 -4.11
CA GLY A 278 -9.30 3.50 -4.88
C GLY A 278 -10.61 3.36 -4.11
N PRO A 279 -11.73 3.71 -4.75
CA PRO A 279 -13.03 3.75 -4.12
C PRO A 279 -13.54 2.33 -3.83
N LEU A 280 -14.31 2.18 -2.76
CA LEU A 280 -14.95 0.91 -2.43
C LEU A 280 -16.14 0.64 -3.36
N TYR A 281 -16.43 -0.63 -3.60
CA TYR A 281 -17.63 -1.06 -4.29
C TYR A 281 -18.82 -1.12 -3.32
N ASP A 282 -19.93 -0.54 -3.74
CA ASP A 282 -21.22 -0.59 -3.06
C ASP A 282 -22.19 -1.47 -3.84
N ALA A 283 -22.49 -2.64 -3.28
CA ALA A 283 -23.40 -3.61 -3.86
C ALA A 283 -24.84 -3.10 -3.98
N ALA A 284 -25.28 -2.17 -3.12
CA ALA A 284 -26.64 -1.63 -3.17
C ALA A 284 -26.86 -0.76 -4.41
N THR A 285 -25.87 0.05 -4.76
CA THR A 285 -25.91 0.93 -5.93
C THR A 285 -25.29 0.31 -7.18
N LYS A 286 -24.66 -0.88 -7.04
CA LYS A 286 -23.89 -1.55 -8.10
C LYS A 286 -22.83 -0.65 -8.72
N SER A 287 -22.25 0.23 -7.90
CA SER A 287 -21.26 1.22 -8.32
C SER A 287 -20.18 1.35 -7.25
N VAL A 288 -19.22 2.23 -7.50
CA VAL A 288 -18.26 2.63 -6.47
C VAL A 288 -18.85 3.75 -5.61
N GLU A 289 -18.33 3.91 -4.40
CA GLU A 289 -18.77 4.97 -3.49
C GLU A 289 -18.60 6.37 -4.09
N LYS A 290 -19.63 7.21 -3.89
CA LYS A 290 -19.68 8.58 -4.38
C LYS A 290 -20.27 9.55 -3.36
N ALA A 291 -19.82 10.80 -3.43
CA ALA A 291 -20.44 11.95 -2.77
C ALA A 291 -20.98 12.89 -3.86
N GLY A 292 -22.30 12.83 -4.09
CA GLY A 292 -22.90 13.38 -5.31
C GLY A 292 -22.39 12.62 -6.55
N ASP A 293 -21.88 13.34 -7.55
CA ASP A 293 -21.33 12.73 -8.77
C ASP A 293 -19.84 12.38 -8.67
N LYS A 294 -19.18 12.69 -7.55
CA LYS A 294 -17.74 12.49 -7.38
C LYS A 294 -17.45 11.19 -6.64
N THR A 295 -16.63 10.35 -7.28
CA THR A 295 -15.99 9.21 -6.63
C THR A 295 -15.00 9.70 -5.57
N TYR A 296 -14.94 9.03 -4.41
CA TYR A 296 -13.99 9.34 -3.35
C TYR A 296 -13.27 8.07 -2.87
N VAL A 297 -12.10 8.25 -2.27
CA VAL A 297 -11.36 7.21 -1.56
C VAL A 297 -11.47 7.46 -0.05
N ARG A 298 -11.48 6.40 0.75
CA ARG A 298 -11.56 6.54 2.21
C ARG A 298 -10.17 6.60 2.81
N ILE A 299 -9.98 7.59 3.69
CA ILE A 299 -8.92 7.60 4.70
C ILE A 299 -9.57 7.06 5.98
N ASN A 300 -9.03 5.97 6.49
CA ASN A 300 -9.54 5.33 7.70
C ASN A 300 -8.72 5.80 8.90
N GLU A 301 -9.21 5.54 10.11
CA GLU A 301 -8.50 5.82 11.35
C GLU A 301 -8.34 4.52 12.13
N LEU A 302 -7.14 4.24 12.59
CA LEU A 302 -6.78 3.08 13.40
C LEU A 302 -6.07 3.55 14.67
N ASP A 303 -6.61 3.19 15.83
CA ASP A 303 -5.94 3.42 17.11
C ASP A 303 -4.79 2.43 17.29
N VAL A 304 -3.62 2.94 17.68
CA VAL A 304 -2.41 2.12 17.89
C VAL A 304 -2.51 1.25 19.14
N ALA A 305 -3.34 1.66 20.11
CA ALA A 305 -3.53 0.93 21.37
C ALA A 305 -4.41 -0.33 21.26
N THR A 306 -4.90 -0.64 20.05
CA THR A 306 -5.79 -1.78 19.78
C THR A 306 -5.08 -3.13 19.80
#